data_AF-A0A1T4V6W0-F1
#
_entry.id   AF-A0A1T4V6W0-F1
#
_cell.length_a   1.000
_cell.length_b   1.000
_cell.length_c   1.000
_cell.angle_alpha   90.00
_cell.angle_beta   90.00
_cell.angle_gamma   90.00
#
_symmetry.space_group_name_H-M   'P 1'
#
loop_
_entity.id
_entity.type
_entity.pdbx_description
1 polymer ?
#
loop_
_entity_poly.entity_id
_entity_poly.type
_entity_poly.pdbx_seq_one_letter_code
_entity_poly.pdbx_strand_id
1 'polypeptide(L)'
;MSEWLEKEVAGFDIAVMTKRTVGDLGTEFEQSGKGKEWQACRNVHLEGFNDSRVLRLDSVWERLLKNQETQFAGVVLAMETIVKFGDTIQLETPYDVEINITY
;
A
#
# COMPACT_ATOMS: atom_id res chain seq x y z
N MET A 1 -21.69 -5.30 -4.95
CA MET A 1 -20.39 -5.06 -5.61
C MET A 1 -19.99 -3.62 -5.32
N SER A 2 -18.75 -3.38 -4.89
CA SER A 2 -18.33 -2.03 -4.50
C SER A 2 -18.00 -1.21 -5.74
N GLU A 3 -18.86 -0.24 -6.09
CA GLU A 3 -18.83 0.55 -7.33
C GLU A 3 -17.51 1.28 -7.59
N TRP A 4 -16.71 1.53 -6.55
CA TRP A 4 -15.39 2.16 -6.67
C TRP A 4 -14.36 1.28 -7.40
N LEU A 5 -14.53 -0.05 -7.40
CA LEU A 5 -13.64 -0.97 -8.12
C LEU A 5 -13.73 -0.80 -9.63
N GLU A 6 -14.84 -0.25 -10.15
CA GLU A 6 -15.00 -0.06 -11.58
C GLU A 6 -14.46 1.29 -12.07
N LYS A 7 -14.02 2.18 -11.17
CA LYS A 7 -13.51 3.50 -11.51
C LYS A 7 -12.15 3.43 -12.20
N GLU A 8 -11.99 4.33 -13.15
CA GLU A 8 -10.74 4.56 -13.88
C GLU A 8 -10.16 5.91 -13.47
N VAL A 9 -8.84 6.00 -13.45
CA VAL A 9 -8.09 7.23 -13.20
C VAL A 9 -7.29 7.59 -14.45
N ALA A 10 -7.11 8.87 -14.76
CA ALA A 10 -6.23 9.30 -15.84
C ALA A 10 -4.77 8.91 -15.57
N GLY A 11 -4.36 8.93 -14.29
CA GLY A 11 -3.05 8.45 -13.85
C GLY A 11 -2.99 8.27 -12.33
N PHE A 12 -2.05 7.47 -11.85
CA PHE A 12 -1.70 7.40 -10.44
C PHE A 12 -0.20 7.18 -10.24
N ASP A 13 0.28 7.61 -9.08
CA ASP A 13 1.62 7.34 -8.56
C ASP A 13 1.47 6.88 -7.11
N ILE A 14 2.13 5.79 -6.75
CA ILE A 14 2.20 5.27 -5.38
C ILE A 14 3.66 5.09 -4.97
N ALA A 15 3.99 5.58 -3.78
CA ALA A 15 5.26 5.37 -3.13
C ALA A 15 5.04 4.85 -1.71
N VAL A 16 5.75 3.78 -1.34
CA VAL A 16 5.77 3.21 0.01
C VAL A 16 7.18 3.35 0.56
N MET A 17 7.31 4.05 1.67
CA MET A 17 8.58 4.40 2.29
C MET A 17 8.67 3.80 3.68
N THR A 18 9.86 3.28 4.00
CA THR A 18 10.14 2.66 5.29
C THR A 18 10.66 3.68 6.29
N LYS A 19 10.22 3.59 7.55
CA LYS A 19 10.74 4.45 8.64
C LYS A 19 12.06 3.96 9.24
N ARG A 20 12.71 2.94 8.66
CA ARG A 20 13.93 2.35 9.24
C ARG A 20 15.00 3.43 9.41
N THR A 21 15.41 3.64 10.66
CA THR A 21 16.14 4.83 11.12
C THR A 21 17.65 4.78 10.84
N VAL A 22 18.16 3.82 10.06
CA VAL A 22 19.60 3.67 9.83
C VAL A 22 19.87 3.25 8.39
N GLY A 23 20.22 4.23 7.55
CA GLY A 23 20.75 4.02 6.20
C GLY A 23 19.68 3.98 5.11
N ASP A 24 19.56 5.10 4.39
CA ASP A 24 18.63 5.38 3.28
C ASP A 24 17.13 5.26 3.59
N LEU A 25 16.44 6.39 3.53
CA LEU A 25 14.98 6.47 3.39
C LEU A 25 14.63 6.04 1.96
N GLY A 26 14.89 4.77 1.64
CA GLY A 26 14.58 4.21 0.34
C GLY A 26 13.08 4.00 0.18
N THR A 27 12.55 4.39 -0.96
CA THR A 27 11.23 3.92 -1.41
C THR A 27 11.31 2.39 -1.55
N GLU A 28 10.62 1.66 -0.68
CA GLU A 28 10.58 0.19 -0.74
C GLU A 28 9.69 -0.30 -1.89
N PHE A 29 8.72 0.52 -2.30
CA PHE A 29 7.87 0.23 -3.45
C PHE A 29 7.43 1.51 -4.13
N GLU A 30 7.62 1.58 -5.44
CA GLU A 30 7.11 2.65 -6.29
C GLU A 30 6.41 2.06 -7.50
N GLN A 31 5.22 2.56 -7.82
CA GLN A 31 4.53 2.19 -9.05
C GLN A 31 3.71 3.37 -9.55
N SER A 32 3.60 3.48 -10.87
CA SER A 32 2.69 4.40 -11.52
C SER A 32 1.92 3.69 -12.63
N GLY A 33 0.80 4.26 -13.04
CA GLY A 33 -0.06 3.67 -14.06
C GLY A 33 -1.30 4.51 -14.32
N LYS A 34 -2.28 3.92 -15.01
CA LYS A 34 -3.52 4.58 -15.42
C LYS A 34 -4.71 3.61 -15.51
N GLY A 35 -5.89 4.15 -15.73
CA GLY A 35 -7.12 3.36 -15.90
C GLY A 35 -7.43 2.56 -14.64
N LYS A 36 -7.38 1.23 -14.74
CA LYS A 36 -7.61 0.27 -13.63
C LYS A 36 -6.34 -0.37 -13.09
N GLU A 37 -5.16 0.03 -13.57
CA GLU A 37 -3.88 -0.56 -13.13
C GLU A 37 -3.64 -0.38 -11.62
N TRP A 38 -4.24 0.65 -11.01
CA TRP A 38 -4.22 0.89 -9.56
C TRP A 38 -4.77 -0.30 -8.75
N GLN A 39 -5.63 -1.15 -9.35
CA GLN A 39 -6.18 -2.33 -8.67
C GLN A 39 -5.11 -3.35 -8.28
N ALA A 40 -3.99 -3.40 -9.01
CA ALA A 40 -2.84 -4.23 -8.67
C ALA A 40 -2.09 -3.68 -7.43
N CYS A 41 -2.20 -2.38 -7.16
CA CYS A 41 -1.58 -1.69 -6.03
C CYS A 41 -2.45 -1.72 -4.77
N ARG A 42 -3.50 -2.55 -4.71
CA ARG A 42 -4.35 -2.70 -3.52
C ARG A 42 -3.67 -3.51 -2.42
N ASN A 43 -2.83 -4.47 -2.80
CA ASN A 43 -2.01 -5.25 -1.88
C ASN A 43 -0.56 -5.13 -2.35
N VAL A 44 0.23 -4.34 -1.63
CA VAL A 44 1.66 -4.20 -1.90
C VAL A 44 2.40 -5.24 -1.07
N HIS A 45 3.17 -6.08 -1.75
CA HIS A 45 4.02 -7.09 -1.11
C HIS A 45 5.43 -6.51 -0.96
N LEU A 46 5.89 -6.42 0.28
CA LEU A 46 7.20 -5.90 0.66
C LEU A 46 8.04 -7.03 1.26
N GLU A 47 9.35 -6.85 1.30
CA GLU A 47 10.24 -7.82 1.96
C GLU A 47 10.04 -7.80 3.49
N GLY A 48 9.63 -8.95 4.03
CA GLY A 48 9.50 -9.17 5.47
C GLY A 48 10.73 -9.85 6.07
N PHE A 49 10.61 -10.24 7.34
CA PHE A 49 11.67 -10.90 8.08
C PHE A 49 11.77 -12.40 7.76
N ASN A 50 10.63 -13.07 7.58
CA ASN A 50 10.53 -14.51 7.28
C ASN A 50 9.77 -14.79 5.98
N ASP A 51 8.81 -13.93 5.62
CA ASP A 51 8.00 -14.03 4.39
C ASP A 51 7.73 -12.60 3.85
N SER A 52 6.76 -12.42 2.96
CA SER A 52 6.32 -11.10 2.50
C SER A 52 5.47 -10.38 3.54
N ARG A 53 5.75 -9.08 3.71
CA ARG A 53 4.87 -8.13 4.38
C ARG A 53 3.80 -7.71 3.39
N VAL A 54 2.54 -7.79 3.80
CA VAL A 54 1.43 -7.36 2.96
C VAL A 54 0.87 -6.05 3.48
N LEU A 55 1.00 -5.00 2.68
CA LEU A 55 0.41 -3.70 2.92
C LEU A 55 -0.93 -3.62 2.18
N ARG A 56 -2.04 -3.54 2.93
CA ARG A 56 -3.39 -3.48 2.36
C ARG A 56 -3.82 -2.02 2.22
N LEU A 57 -4.11 -1.61 0.99
CA LEU A 57 -4.48 -0.25 0.62
C LEU A 57 -5.93 -0.13 0.13
N ASP A 58 -6.74 -1.20 0.21
CA ASP A 58 -8.15 -1.18 -0.24
C ASP A 58 -8.95 -0.01 0.35
N SER A 59 -8.87 0.23 1.66
CA SER A 59 -9.58 1.36 2.29
C SER A 59 -9.05 2.73 1.86
N VAL A 60 -7.77 2.83 1.51
CA VAL A 60 -7.16 4.07 1.01
C VAL A 60 -7.66 4.35 -0.40
N TRP A 61 -7.57 3.36 -1.29
CA TRP A 61 -8.09 3.46 -2.66
C TRP A 61 -9.60 3.70 -2.70
N GLU A 62 -10.37 3.00 -1.87
CA GLU A 62 -11.81 3.22 -1.74
C GLU A 62 -12.12 4.67 -1.35
N ARG A 63 -11.42 5.22 -0.35
CA ARG A 63 -11.60 6.61 0.08
C ARG A 63 -11.24 7.58 -1.05
N LEU A 64 -10.07 7.42 -1.66
CA LEU A 64 -9.59 8.29 -2.74
C LEU A 64 -10.61 8.35 -3.88
N LEU A 65 -11.04 7.18 -4.35
CA LEU A 65 -11.93 7.04 -5.50
C LEU A 65 -13.38 7.42 -5.19
N LYS A 66 -13.89 7.17 -3.98
CA LYS A 66 -15.25 7.58 -3.58
C LYS A 66 -15.36 9.10 -3.42
N ASN A 67 -14.37 9.71 -2.79
CA ASN A 67 -14.38 11.13 -2.47
C ASN A 67 -13.77 12.01 -3.57
N GLN A 68 -13.23 11.40 -4.64
CA GLN A 68 -12.44 12.10 -5.66
C GLN A 68 -11.25 12.88 -5.06
N GLU A 69 -10.64 12.34 -4.01
CA GLU A 69 -9.39 12.89 -3.47
C GLU A 69 -8.26 12.59 -4.46
N THR A 70 -7.41 13.57 -4.71
CA THR A 70 -6.27 13.45 -5.65
C THR A 70 -4.99 13.02 -4.95
N GLN A 71 -4.96 13.01 -3.61
CA GLN A 71 -3.77 12.71 -2.85
C GLN A 71 -4.12 12.01 -1.53
N PHE A 72 -3.30 11.05 -1.15
CA PHE A 72 -3.22 10.49 0.19
C PHE A 72 -1.76 10.49 0.64
N ALA A 73 -1.53 10.90 1.89
CA ALA A 73 -0.26 10.73 2.57
C ALA A 73 -0.54 10.30 4.01
N GLY A 74 0.02 9.18 4.45
CA GLY A 74 -0.22 8.68 5.80
C GLY A 74 0.48 7.37 6.12
N VAL A 75 0.41 6.97 7.39
CA VAL A 75 1.00 5.72 7.86
C VAL A 75 0.02 4.56 7.65
N VAL A 76 0.49 3.49 7.03
CA VAL A 76 -0.25 2.22 6.88
C VAL A 76 0.58 1.08 7.47
N LEU A 77 -0.08 0.16 8.17
CA LEU A 77 0.57 -0.99 8.77
C LEU A 77 0.63 -2.15 7.77
N ALA A 78 1.84 -2.60 7.44
CA ALA A 78 2.05 -3.84 6.73
C ALA A 78 1.99 -5.01 7.72
N MET A 79 1.28 -6.07 7.34
CA MET A 79 1.08 -7.25 8.15
C MET A 79 2.00 -8.37 7.68
N GLU A 80 2.68 -9.02 8.62
CA GLU A 80 3.50 -10.22 8.37
C GLU A 80 3.08 -11.32 9.34
N THR A 81 2.86 -12.54 8.84
CA THR A 81 2.54 -13.69 9.69
C THR A 81 3.79 -14.53 9.91
N ILE A 82 4.23 -14.67 11.16
CA ILE A 82 5.37 -15.50 11.54
C ILE A 82 4.85 -16.74 12.26
N VAL A 83 5.19 -17.92 11.73
CA VAL A 83 4.95 -19.19 12.40
C VAL A 83 6.25 -19.65 13.05
N LYS A 84 6.28 -19.76 14.38
CA LYS A 84 7.45 -20.25 15.12
C LYS A 84 7.01 -21.16 16.26
N PHE A 85 7.59 -22.37 16.33
CA PHE A 85 7.31 -23.37 17.37
C PHE A 85 5.82 -23.74 17.56
N GLY A 86 5.00 -23.63 16.52
CA GLY A 86 3.56 -23.93 16.58
C GLY A 86 2.67 -22.74 16.92
N ASP A 87 3.26 -21.59 17.28
CA ASP A 87 2.55 -20.34 17.47
C ASP A 87 2.54 -19.51 16.18
N THR A 88 1.41 -18.86 15.92
CA THR A 88 1.22 -17.90 14.82
C THR A 88 1.20 -16.49 15.41
N ILE A 89 2.18 -15.68 15.06
CA ILE A 89 2.30 -14.28 15.50
C ILE A 89 2.09 -13.39 14.28
N GLN A 90 1.26 -12.36 14.43
CA GLN A 90 1.09 -11.32 13.42
C GLN A 90 1.91 -10.10 13.83
N LEU A 91 2.87 -9.71 12.99
CA LEU A 91 3.65 -8.50 13.15
C LEU A 91 3.05 -7.37 12.32
N GLU A 92 2.99 -6.19 12.91
CA GLU A 92 2.55 -4.97 12.25
C GLU A 92 3.76 -4.03 12.11
N THR A 93 4.11 -3.68 10.89
CA THR A 93 5.22 -2.75 10.60
C THR A 93 4.68 -1.48 9.95
N PRO A 94 4.93 -0.29 10.51
CA PRO A 94 4.44 0.96 9.93
C PRO A 94 5.27 1.38 8.71
N TYR A 95 4.56 1.80 7.66
CA TYR A 95 5.11 2.38 6.43
C TYR A 95 4.44 3.72 6.14
N ASP A 96 5.21 4.70 5.68
CA ASP A 96 4.64 5.92 5.10
C ASP A 96 4.23 5.62 3.66
N VAL A 97 3.00 5.95 3.32
CA VAL A 97 2.43 5.72 1.99
C VAL A 97 1.98 7.04 1.42
N GLU A 98 2.42 7.33 0.21
CA GLU A 98 1.96 8.45 -0.60
C GLU A 98 1.31 7.93 -1.87
N ILE A 99 0.11 8.41 -2.17
CA ILE A 99 -0.61 8.10 -3.40
C ILE A 99 -1.08 9.41 -4.00
N ASN A 100 -0.78 9.63 -5.27
CA ASN A 100 -1.29 10.74 -6.06
C ASN A 100 -2.14 10.19 -7.20
N ILE A 101 -3.29 10.81 -7.46
CA ILE A 101 -4.24 10.42 -8.52
C ILE A 101 -4.53 11.63 -9.39
N THR A 102 -4.49 11.41 -10.69
CA THR A 102 -5.01 12.32 -11.72
C THR A 102 -6.30 11.72 -12.28
N TYR A 103 -7.38 12.50 -12.34
CA TYR A 103 -8.68 12.09 -12.87
C TYR A 103 -8.88 12.53 -14.32
#